data_AF-A0ABD1SSL3-F1
#
_entry.id   AF-A0ABD1SSL3-F1
#
_cell.length_a   1.000
_cell.length_b   1.000
_cell.length_c   1.000
_cell.angle_alpha   90.00
_cell.angle_beta   90.00
_cell.angle_gamma   90.00
#
_symmetry.space_group_name_H-M   'P 1'
#
loop_
_entity.id
_entity.type
_entity.pdbx_description
1 polymer ?
#
loop_
_entity_poly.entity_id
_entity_poly.type
_entity_poly.pdbx_seq_one_letter_code
_entity_poly.pdbx_strand_id
1 'polypeptide(L)'
;MATSGDKYRSYLSEEEIKNTKWNFGPPNYDDVNKLFEEGRTNIWPVGSLEEKVQRLVKTWEMELVHKADPDEYKTLDANKFKLGVNGRNFLTLEEIVKIGGGYNAFLQTSLPTSLRFYNSEEETADSSQTLFRTTFPRGFVLEILQVYSGPPVIVYKFRHWGFMEGPL
;
A
#
# COMPACT_ATOMS: atom_id res chain seq x y z
N MET A 1 -20.98 -15.62 8.65
CA MET A 1 -19.86 -15.94 9.55
C MET A 1 -18.84 -14.83 9.39
N ALA A 2 -18.50 -14.11 10.47
CA ALA A 2 -17.45 -13.11 10.41
C ALA A 2 -16.12 -13.86 10.22
N THR A 3 -15.50 -13.72 9.04
CA THR A 3 -14.13 -14.19 8.82
C THR A 3 -13.22 -13.39 9.74
N SER A 4 -12.49 -14.06 10.63
CA SER A 4 -11.47 -13.40 11.47
C SER A 4 -10.35 -12.85 10.57
N GLY A 5 -10.42 -11.56 10.25
CA GLY A 5 -9.44 -10.87 9.43
C GLY A 5 -9.95 -9.57 8.81
N ASP A 6 -9.05 -8.81 8.18
CA ASP A 6 -9.36 -7.53 7.53
C ASP A 6 -10.34 -7.70 6.35
N LYS A 7 -11.29 -6.77 6.22
CA LYS A 7 -12.32 -6.82 5.18
C LYS A 7 -11.75 -6.62 3.76
N TYR A 8 -10.71 -5.81 3.60
CA TYR A 8 -10.22 -5.36 2.30
C TYR A 8 -8.85 -5.91 1.90
N ARG A 9 -8.13 -6.49 2.86
CA ARG A 9 -6.81 -7.08 2.68
C ARG A 9 -6.89 -8.57 2.95
N SER A 10 -6.36 -9.35 2.01
CA SER A 10 -6.17 -10.78 2.20
C SER A 10 -4.97 -11.02 3.12
N TYR A 11 -4.85 -12.24 3.65
CA TYR A 11 -3.66 -12.67 4.41
C TYR A 11 -3.41 -11.86 5.70
N LEU A 12 -4.48 -11.39 6.35
CA LEU A 12 -4.49 -10.77 7.67
C LEU A 12 -5.45 -11.50 8.62
N SER A 13 -5.46 -12.83 8.59
CA SER A 13 -6.17 -13.61 9.61
C SER A 13 -5.39 -13.58 10.94
N GLU A 14 -6.04 -13.97 12.04
CA GLU A 14 -5.35 -14.08 13.35
C GLU A 14 -4.13 -15.02 13.32
N GLU A 15 -4.19 -16.06 12.49
CA GLU A 15 -3.09 -17.00 12.31
C GLU A 15 -1.94 -16.37 11.53
N GLU A 16 -2.23 -15.67 10.42
CA GLU A 16 -1.22 -14.93 9.65
C GLU A 16 -0.52 -13.89 10.54
N ILE A 17 -1.30 -13.12 11.32
CA ILE A 17 -0.78 -12.09 12.22
C ILE A 17 0.25 -12.65 13.22
N LYS A 18 0.01 -13.86 13.75
CA LYS A 18 0.90 -14.51 14.73
C LYS A 18 2.16 -15.08 14.08
N ASN A 19 2.08 -15.52 12.83
CA ASN A 19 3.15 -16.28 12.17
C ASN A 19 4.02 -15.43 11.23
N THR A 20 3.55 -14.25 10.82
CA THR A 20 4.30 -13.32 9.96
C THR A 20 5.29 -12.48 10.77
N LYS A 21 6.47 -12.24 10.20
CA LYS A 21 7.45 -11.28 10.74
C LYS A 21 7.12 -9.88 10.25
N TRP A 22 6.88 -8.96 11.19
CA TRP A 22 6.48 -7.59 10.90
C TRP A 22 7.61 -6.60 11.18
N ASN A 23 7.86 -5.66 10.27
CA ASN A 23 8.86 -4.59 10.45
C ASN A 23 8.51 -3.67 11.64
N PHE A 24 7.22 -3.43 11.89
CA PHE A 24 6.73 -2.41 12.85
C PHE A 24 5.59 -2.93 13.74
N GLY A 25 5.57 -4.24 13.96
CA GLY A 25 4.42 -4.94 14.51
C GLY A 25 3.27 -5.11 13.49
N PRO A 26 2.27 -5.95 13.83
CA PRO A 26 1.16 -6.23 12.94
C PRO A 26 0.32 -4.96 12.69
N PRO A 27 -0.09 -4.69 11.44
CA PRO A 27 -0.91 -3.52 11.14
C PRO A 27 -2.34 -3.67 11.67
N ASN A 28 -2.94 -2.54 12.08
CA ASN A 28 -4.38 -2.39 12.27
C ASN A 28 -4.89 -1.42 11.18
N TYR A 29 -6.00 -1.78 10.54
CA TYR A 29 -6.60 -1.01 9.45
C TYR A 29 -8.03 -0.53 9.74
N ASP A 30 -8.50 -0.62 10.98
CA ASP A 30 -9.88 -0.29 11.37
C ASP A 30 -10.23 1.16 10.98
N ASP A 31 -9.38 2.12 11.32
CA ASP A 31 -9.60 3.54 11.03
C ASP A 31 -9.60 3.84 9.52
N VAL A 32 -8.63 3.31 8.78
CA VAL A 32 -8.55 3.54 7.32
C VAL A 32 -9.68 2.83 6.58
N ASN A 33 -10.16 1.68 7.10
CA ASN A 33 -11.30 0.97 6.53
C ASN A 33 -12.60 1.73 6.79
N LYS A 34 -12.78 2.29 7.99
CA LYS A 34 -13.89 3.18 8.29
C LYS A 34 -13.87 4.41 7.38
N LEU A 35 -12.73 5.07 7.24
CA LEU A 35 -12.58 6.24 6.37
C LEU A 35 -12.82 5.88 4.89
N PHE A 36 -12.38 4.71 4.44
CA PHE A 36 -12.68 4.20 3.11
C PHE A 36 -14.18 3.99 2.90
N GLU A 37 -14.88 3.39 3.87
CA GLU A 37 -16.33 3.19 3.79
C GLU A 37 -17.11 4.50 3.74
N GLU A 38 -16.70 5.50 4.51
CA GLU A 38 -17.32 6.83 4.53
C GLU A 38 -17.07 7.62 3.23
N GLY A 39 -15.93 7.41 2.57
CA GLY A 39 -15.50 8.22 1.42
C GLY A 39 -15.59 7.56 0.05
N ARG A 40 -15.73 6.23 -0.03
CA ARG A 40 -15.72 5.50 -1.31
C ARG A 40 -16.88 5.93 -2.21
N THR A 41 -16.60 5.93 -3.50
CA THR A 41 -17.57 6.24 -4.55
C THR A 41 -18.15 5.01 -5.21
N ASN A 42 -17.50 3.86 -5.08
CA ASN A 42 -17.93 2.60 -5.69
C ASN A 42 -18.10 1.47 -4.69
N ILE A 43 -19.16 0.69 -4.88
CA ILE A 43 -19.37 -0.60 -4.23
C ILE A 43 -19.30 -1.67 -5.31
N TRP A 44 -18.15 -2.32 -5.42
CA TRP A 44 -17.93 -3.37 -6.43
C TRP A 44 -18.72 -4.64 -6.09
N PRO A 45 -19.37 -5.30 -7.07
CA PRO A 45 -20.01 -6.59 -6.85
C PRO A 45 -19.00 -7.63 -6.35
N VAL A 46 -19.42 -8.50 -5.43
CA VAL A 46 -18.58 -9.58 -4.91
C VAL A 46 -18.15 -10.50 -6.06
N GLY A 47 -16.85 -10.79 -6.15
CA GLY A 47 -16.23 -11.60 -7.19
C GLY A 47 -15.90 -10.85 -8.49
N SER A 48 -16.30 -9.58 -8.62
CA SER A 48 -15.94 -8.73 -9.76
C SER A 48 -14.44 -8.53 -9.89
N LEU A 49 -13.99 -8.13 -11.08
CA LEU A 49 -12.59 -7.84 -11.33
C LEU A 49 -12.12 -6.63 -10.51
N GLU A 50 -12.95 -5.61 -10.40
CA GLU A 50 -12.68 -4.38 -9.65
C GLU A 50 -12.53 -4.65 -8.16
N GLU A 51 -13.39 -5.47 -7.58
CA GLU A 51 -13.24 -5.93 -6.19
C GLU A 51 -11.91 -6.64 -6.00
N LYS A 52 -11.58 -7.58 -6.89
CA LYS A 52 -10.32 -8.35 -6.81
C LYS A 52 -9.09 -7.46 -6.94
N VAL A 53 -9.07 -6.51 -7.89
CA VAL A 53 -7.97 -5.57 -8.07
C VAL A 53 -7.83 -4.67 -6.85
N GLN A 54 -8.93 -4.16 -6.29
CA GLN A 54 -8.88 -3.33 -5.09
C GLN A 54 -8.30 -4.09 -3.89
N ARG A 55 -8.74 -5.33 -3.69
CA ARG A 55 -8.20 -6.19 -2.63
C ARG A 55 -6.72 -6.49 -2.88
N LEU A 56 -6.35 -6.82 -4.11
CA LEU A 56 -4.97 -7.13 -4.48
C LEU A 56 -4.04 -5.96 -4.17
N VAL A 57 -4.36 -4.75 -4.63
CA VAL A 57 -3.51 -3.56 -4.43
C VAL A 57 -3.37 -3.22 -2.95
N LYS A 58 -4.47 -3.22 -2.18
CA LYS A 58 -4.44 -2.97 -0.72
C LYS A 58 -3.64 -4.04 0.03
N THR A 59 -3.73 -5.30 -0.39
CA THR A 59 -2.97 -6.40 0.21
C THR A 59 -1.49 -6.29 -0.13
N TRP A 60 -1.17 -6.02 -1.39
CA TRP A 60 0.20 -5.88 -1.86
C TRP A 60 0.92 -4.72 -1.17
N GLU A 61 0.26 -3.57 -1.04
CA GLU A 61 0.80 -2.42 -0.30
C GLU A 61 1.03 -2.76 1.19
N MET A 62 0.11 -3.51 1.80
CA MET A 62 0.29 -4.01 3.17
C MET A 62 1.52 -4.90 3.29
N GLU A 63 1.69 -5.87 2.39
CA GLU A 63 2.85 -6.75 2.38
C GLU A 63 4.14 -5.93 2.22
N LEU A 64 4.17 -5.04 1.23
CA LEU A 64 5.33 -4.19 0.91
C LEU A 64 5.77 -3.31 2.08
N VAL A 65 4.83 -2.75 2.83
CA VAL A 65 5.12 -1.80 3.91
C VAL A 65 5.39 -2.51 5.25
N HIS A 66 4.70 -3.61 5.53
CA HIS A 66 4.68 -4.20 6.87
C HIS A 66 5.43 -5.52 7.01
N LYS A 67 5.45 -6.39 5.99
CA LYS A 67 6.13 -7.69 6.10
C LYS A 67 7.64 -7.51 5.98
N ALA A 68 8.36 -8.12 6.93
CA ALA A 68 9.82 -8.05 6.99
C ALA A 68 10.51 -8.99 5.98
N ASP A 69 9.85 -10.09 5.64
CA ASP A 69 10.39 -11.13 4.77
C ASP A 69 9.65 -11.14 3.42
N PRO A 70 10.31 -10.76 2.30
CA PRO A 70 9.74 -10.83 0.96
C PRO A 70 9.26 -12.23 0.56
N ASP A 71 9.84 -13.30 1.11
CA ASP A 71 9.43 -14.68 0.80
C ASP A 71 8.06 -15.03 1.43
N GLU A 72 7.59 -14.23 2.40
CA GLU A 72 6.25 -14.36 2.98
C GLU A 72 5.16 -13.63 2.16
N TYR A 73 5.52 -12.98 1.04
CA TYR A 73 4.58 -12.26 0.18
C TYR A 73 3.74 -13.25 -0.62
N LYS A 74 2.43 -13.01 -0.66
CA LYS A 74 1.47 -13.87 -1.35
C LYS A 74 0.84 -13.20 -2.56
N THR A 75 1.00 -11.87 -2.69
CA THR A 75 0.45 -11.10 -3.82
C THR A 75 1.33 -11.13 -5.07
N LEU A 76 2.60 -11.53 -4.95
CA LEU A 76 3.58 -11.51 -6.03
C LEU A 76 4.64 -12.61 -5.85
N ASP A 77 5.44 -12.82 -6.90
CA ASP A 77 6.69 -13.59 -6.86
C ASP A 77 7.85 -12.62 -6.61
N ALA A 78 8.49 -12.72 -5.45
CA ALA A 78 9.53 -11.79 -5.01
C ALA A 78 10.74 -11.73 -5.98
N ASN A 79 11.02 -12.83 -6.69
CA ASN A 79 12.15 -12.92 -7.63
C ASN A 79 11.82 -12.36 -9.03
N LYS A 80 10.54 -12.18 -9.35
CA LYS A 80 10.09 -11.67 -10.66
C LYS A 80 9.51 -10.27 -10.61
N PHE A 81 9.15 -9.80 -9.42
CA PHE A 81 8.49 -8.51 -9.25
C PHE A 81 9.37 -7.35 -9.73
N LYS A 82 8.73 -6.41 -10.42
CA LYS A 82 9.32 -5.14 -10.84
C LYS A 82 8.29 -4.03 -10.72
N LEU A 83 8.68 -2.91 -10.12
CA LEU A 83 7.86 -1.70 -9.96
C LEU A 83 8.41 -0.57 -10.82
N GLY A 84 7.58 0.03 -11.66
CA GLY A 84 7.93 1.23 -12.43
C GLY A 84 6.98 2.37 -12.07
N VAL A 85 7.53 3.56 -11.84
CA VAL A 85 6.75 4.75 -11.45
C VAL A 85 7.18 5.92 -12.34
N ASN A 86 6.22 6.67 -12.88
CA ASN A 86 6.44 7.91 -13.64
C ASN A 86 7.50 7.81 -14.76
N GLY A 87 7.56 6.65 -15.45
CA GLY A 87 8.51 6.42 -16.55
C GLY A 87 9.97 6.22 -16.11
N ARG A 88 10.23 6.04 -14.81
CA ARG A 88 11.56 5.73 -14.26
C ARG A 88 11.92 4.26 -14.49
N ASN A 89 13.19 3.94 -14.23
CA ASN A 89 13.68 2.57 -14.24
C ASN A 89 12.89 1.69 -13.28
N PHE A 90 12.68 0.44 -13.67
CA PHE A 90 12.03 -0.55 -12.83
C PHE A 90 12.90 -0.89 -11.61
N LEU A 91 12.27 -0.98 -10.44
CA LEU A 91 12.86 -1.40 -9.18
C LEU A 91 12.42 -2.83 -8.83
N THR A 92 13.35 -3.65 -8.39
CA THR A 92 13.11 -4.92 -7.70
C THR A 92 12.68 -4.69 -6.25
N LEU A 93 12.17 -5.72 -5.56
CA LEU A 93 11.87 -5.60 -4.11
C LEU A 93 13.11 -5.28 -3.28
N GLU A 94 14.25 -5.89 -3.60
CA GLU A 94 15.51 -5.62 -2.90
C GLU A 94 15.93 -4.16 -3.03
N GLU A 95 15.77 -3.57 -4.22
CA GLU A 95 16.05 -2.15 -4.46
C GLU A 95 15.05 -1.25 -3.71
N ILE A 96 13.76 -1.61 -3.66
CA ILE A 96 12.75 -0.86 -2.89
C ILE A 96 13.12 -0.83 -1.41
N VAL A 97 13.54 -1.95 -0.83
CA VAL A 97 13.99 -2.02 0.57
C VAL A 97 15.23 -1.15 0.77
N LYS A 98 16.22 -1.22 -0.13
CA LYS A 98 17.45 -0.43 -0.06
C LYS A 98 17.23 1.08 -0.09
N ILE A 99 16.22 1.55 -0.83
CA ILE A 99 15.90 2.98 -0.88
C ILE A 99 14.96 3.43 0.25
N GLY A 100 14.68 2.61 1.27
CA GLY A 100 13.85 3.00 2.41
C GLY A 100 12.36 2.68 2.29
N GLY A 101 11.97 1.84 1.34
CA GLY A 101 10.63 1.24 1.30
C GLY A 101 9.65 1.84 0.28
N GLY A 102 8.39 1.44 0.40
CA GLY A 102 7.35 1.68 -0.62
C GLY A 102 7.12 3.17 -0.93
N TYR A 103 6.97 4.03 0.08
CA TYR A 103 6.73 5.46 -0.15
C TYR A 103 7.90 6.15 -0.87
N ASN A 104 9.14 5.80 -0.54
CA ASN A 104 10.31 6.28 -1.27
C ASN A 104 10.29 5.83 -2.74
N ALA A 105 9.83 4.61 -3.03
CA ALA A 105 9.65 4.14 -4.40
C ALA A 105 8.52 4.88 -5.14
N PHE A 106 7.38 5.11 -4.48
CA PHE A 106 6.20 5.74 -5.09
C PHE A 106 6.34 7.24 -5.31
N LEU A 107 7.07 7.94 -4.44
CA LEU A 107 7.19 9.39 -4.44
C LEU A 107 8.50 9.89 -5.06
N GLN A 108 9.24 9.01 -5.75
CA GLN A 108 10.39 9.43 -6.55
C GLN A 108 10.00 10.54 -7.53
N THR A 109 10.71 11.66 -7.46
CA THR A 109 10.36 12.86 -8.19
C THR A 109 11.58 13.56 -8.76
N SER A 110 11.39 14.26 -9.88
CA SER A 110 12.41 15.14 -10.48
C SER A 110 12.21 16.60 -10.06
N LEU A 111 11.26 16.87 -9.16
CA LEU A 111 11.04 18.21 -8.63
C LEU A 111 12.31 18.70 -7.88
N PRO A 112 12.63 20.01 -7.98
CA PRO A 112 13.65 20.64 -7.14
C PRO A 112 13.35 20.40 -5.66
N THR A 113 14.39 20.22 -4.83
CA THR A 113 14.24 19.94 -3.39
C THR A 113 13.34 20.94 -2.68
N SER A 114 13.40 22.23 -3.04
CA SER A 114 12.55 23.29 -2.48
C SER A 114 11.05 23.13 -2.74
N LEU A 115 10.65 22.28 -3.68
CA LEU A 115 9.24 21.99 -4.01
C LEU A 115 8.80 20.60 -3.53
N ARG A 116 9.66 19.87 -2.82
CA ARG A 116 9.35 18.54 -2.30
C ARG A 116 8.74 18.68 -0.91
N PHE A 117 7.47 18.27 -0.78
CA PHE A 117 6.82 18.10 0.53
C PHE A 117 7.26 16.80 1.24
N TYR A 118 7.79 15.85 0.47
CA TYR A 118 8.37 14.59 0.94
C TYR A 118 9.67 14.35 0.17
N ASN A 119 10.78 14.09 0.86
CA ASN A 119 12.07 13.89 0.22
C ASN A 119 12.51 12.42 0.28
N SER A 120 12.19 11.67 -0.79
CA SER A 120 12.50 10.24 -0.86
C SER A 120 13.99 9.89 -0.85
N GLU A 121 14.87 10.89 -0.98
CA GLU A 121 16.33 10.73 -0.92
C GLU A 121 16.87 10.79 0.52
N GLU A 122 16.08 11.31 1.47
CA GLU A 122 16.48 11.50 2.87
C GLU A 122 15.71 10.61 3.84
N GLU A 123 14.46 10.29 3.52
CA GLU A 123 13.60 9.46 4.38
C GLU A 123 14.10 8.01 4.45
N THR A 124 14.12 7.45 5.65
CA THR A 124 14.33 6.01 5.89
C THR A 124 12.98 5.30 5.98
N ALA A 125 12.99 3.96 6.07
CA ALA A 125 11.76 3.19 6.30
C ALA A 125 11.04 3.64 7.58
N ASP A 126 11.79 3.90 8.65
CA ASP A 126 11.24 4.30 9.95
C ASP A 126 10.70 5.73 9.92
N SER A 127 11.45 6.68 9.36
CA SER A 127 11.03 8.08 9.30
C SER A 127 9.86 8.26 8.34
N SER A 128 9.88 7.59 7.18
CA SER A 128 8.75 7.59 6.26
C SER A 128 7.50 6.99 6.90
N GLN A 129 7.62 5.87 7.61
CA GLN A 129 6.44 5.29 8.26
C GLN A 129 5.89 6.23 9.33
N THR A 130 6.77 6.77 10.16
CA THR A 130 6.40 7.71 11.22
C THR A 130 5.68 8.91 10.62
N LEU A 131 6.25 9.53 9.60
CA LEU A 131 5.69 10.70 8.92
C LEU A 131 4.29 10.44 8.37
N PHE A 132 4.08 9.32 7.67
CA PHE A 132 2.75 8.99 7.11
C PHE A 132 1.73 8.69 8.21
N ARG A 133 2.11 7.95 9.26
CA ARG A 133 1.20 7.62 10.37
C ARG A 133 0.84 8.84 11.21
N THR A 134 1.78 9.76 11.42
CA THR A 134 1.50 10.99 12.17
C THR A 134 0.69 11.96 11.33
N THR A 135 1.05 12.16 10.05
CA THR A 135 0.36 13.09 9.14
C THR A 135 -1.08 12.67 8.88
N PHE A 136 -1.31 11.38 8.65
CA PHE A 136 -2.63 10.80 8.34
C PHE A 136 -3.07 9.85 9.46
N PRO A 137 -3.49 10.34 10.63
CA PRO A 137 -3.82 9.49 11.77
C PRO A 137 -5.00 8.55 11.49
N ARG A 138 -5.91 8.95 10.58
CA ARG A 138 -7.02 8.12 10.10
C ARG A 138 -6.65 7.18 8.94
N GLY A 139 -5.38 7.19 8.53
CA GLY A 139 -4.83 6.46 7.40
C GLY A 139 -4.90 7.20 6.07
N PHE A 140 -4.19 6.63 5.09
CA PHE A 140 -4.13 7.12 3.71
C PHE A 140 -4.84 6.11 2.80
N VAL A 141 -6.07 6.45 2.42
CA VAL A 141 -6.97 5.54 1.75
C VAL A 141 -6.59 5.39 0.28
N LEU A 142 -6.67 4.18 -0.26
CA LEU A 142 -6.69 3.87 -1.69
C LEU A 142 -8.08 3.40 -2.14
N GLU A 143 -8.58 3.88 -3.27
CA GLU A 143 -9.77 3.35 -3.95
C GLU A 143 -9.49 3.09 -5.42
N ILE A 144 -9.92 1.91 -5.90
CA ILE A 144 -9.99 1.64 -7.34
C ILE A 144 -11.28 2.24 -7.89
N LEU A 145 -11.14 3.14 -8.86
CA LEU A 145 -12.25 3.87 -9.49
C LEU A 145 -12.76 3.17 -10.75
N GLN A 146 -11.89 2.49 -11.47
CA GLN A 146 -12.23 1.79 -12.70
C GLN A 146 -11.13 0.78 -13.06
N VAL A 147 -11.48 -0.40 -13.55
CA VAL A 147 -10.54 -1.32 -14.19
C VAL A 147 -10.82 -1.33 -15.69
N TYR A 148 -9.78 -1.07 -16.49
CA TYR A 148 -9.86 -0.97 -17.95
C TYR A 148 -9.56 -2.28 -18.66
N SER A 149 -8.77 -3.17 -18.04
CA SER A 149 -8.39 -4.45 -18.62
C SER A 149 -8.23 -5.54 -17.57
N GLY A 150 -8.53 -6.78 -17.97
CA GLY A 150 -8.31 -7.98 -17.16
C GLY A 150 -6.96 -8.66 -17.42
N PRO A 151 -6.67 -9.76 -16.72
CA PRO A 151 -5.44 -10.53 -16.91
C PRO A 151 -5.19 -10.92 -18.39
N PRO A 152 -3.92 -10.99 -18.84
CA PRO A 152 -2.71 -10.93 -18.02
C PRO A 152 -2.22 -9.51 -17.70
N VAL A 153 -2.76 -8.46 -18.35
CA VAL A 153 -2.33 -7.07 -18.15
C VAL A 153 -3.49 -6.27 -17.61
N ILE A 154 -3.42 -5.90 -16.33
CA ILE A 154 -4.43 -5.11 -15.65
C ILE A 154 -4.03 -3.63 -15.71
N VAL A 155 -4.92 -2.80 -16.25
CA VAL A 155 -4.82 -1.34 -16.22
C VAL A 155 -6.02 -0.82 -15.44
N TYR A 156 -5.80 0.09 -14.50
CA TYR A 156 -6.85 0.62 -13.65
C TYR A 156 -6.61 2.10 -13.31
N LYS A 157 -7.69 2.79 -12.97
CA LYS A 157 -7.70 4.13 -12.40
C LYS A 157 -7.94 4.03 -10.91
N PHE A 158 -7.18 4.78 -10.12
CA PHE A 158 -7.32 4.82 -8.68
C PHE A 158 -7.23 6.26 -8.16
N ARG A 159 -7.56 6.44 -6.89
CA ARG A 159 -7.27 7.66 -6.13
C ARG A 159 -6.75 7.30 -4.74
N HIS A 160 -5.94 8.19 -4.18
CA HIS A 160 -5.61 8.20 -2.77
C HIS A 160 -6.14 9.47 -2.09
N TRP A 161 -6.50 9.38 -0.81
CA TRP A 161 -6.79 10.54 0.02
C TRP A 161 -6.55 10.27 1.50
N GLY A 162 -6.31 11.33 2.25
CA GLY A 162 -6.21 11.34 3.70
C GLY A 162 -6.38 12.78 4.19
N PHE A 163 -6.54 12.95 5.50
CA PHE A 163 -6.64 14.28 6.12
C PHE A 163 -5.38 14.55 6.92
N MET A 164 -4.73 15.68 6.63
CA MET A 164 -3.51 16.13 7.34
C MET A 164 -3.90 16.70 8.71
N GLU A 165 -4.09 15.81 9.67
CA GLU A 165 -4.52 16.15 11.05
C GLU A 165 -3.46 15.81 12.10
N GLY A 166 -2.30 15.37 11.63
CA GLY A 166 -1.12 15.19 12.46
C GLY A 166 -0.62 16.49 13.09
N PRO A 167 0.25 16.38 14.11
CA PRO A 167 0.95 17.53 14.64
C PRO A 167 1.75 18.23 13.54
N LEU A 168 1.64 19.56 13.50
CA LEU A 168 2.44 20.45 12.65
C LEU A 168 3.91 20.45 13.06
#